data_AF-A0A821VJH1-F1
#
_entry.id   AF-A0A821VJH1-F1
#
_cell.length_a   1.000
_cell.length_b   1.000
_cell.length_c   1.000
_cell.angle_alpha   90.00
_cell.angle_beta   90.00
_cell.angle_gamma   90.00
#
_symmetry.space_group_name_H-M   'P 1'
#
loop_
_entity.id
_entity.type
_entity.pdbx_description
1 polymer ?
#
loop_
_entity_poly.entity_id
_entity_poly.type
_entity_poly.pdbx_seq_one_letter_code
_entity_poly.pdbx_strand_id
1 'polypeptide(L)'
;MDDGTVSENEEDRTSGSDSSEEIQNLELEAEEFDITLAASHSYLSQDLVAITGRPDLEPGWTGKIPVMAHHGAVFPGETVPMLLTDAQDIAVISQALDNDKIFGLLCPDETCTYISGYGVLCEVIEASDSNDAPLTLSFRSRASHRFRFREMPKMSKPIHLYNR
;
A
#
# COMPACT_ATOMS: atom_id res chain seq x y z
N MET A 1 50.31 45.78 -23.97
CA MET A 1 51.12 46.02 -22.78
C MET A 1 50.27 46.83 -21.84
N ASP A 2 49.69 46.16 -20.85
CA ASP A 2 49.29 46.75 -19.57
C ASP A 2 49.37 45.60 -18.55
N ASP A 3 50.05 45.89 -17.45
CA ASP A 3 50.54 45.01 -16.40
C ASP A 3 49.78 45.41 -15.14
N GLY A 4 49.00 44.49 -14.58
CA GLY A 4 48.08 44.73 -13.47
C GLY A 4 48.24 43.65 -12.41
N THR A 5 49.15 43.94 -11.48
CA THR A 5 49.54 43.23 -10.26
C THR A 5 48.38 42.57 -9.49
N VAL A 6 48.50 41.26 -9.20
CA VAL A 6 47.68 40.57 -8.20
C VAL A 6 48.44 40.58 -6.88
N SER A 7 47.92 41.29 -5.88
CA SER A 7 48.43 41.29 -4.52
C SER A 7 47.92 40.07 -3.76
N GLU A 8 48.85 39.21 -3.36
CA GLU A 8 48.67 38.10 -2.44
C GLU A 8 48.38 38.62 -1.02
N ASN A 9 47.28 38.18 -0.42
CA ASN A 9 47.07 38.28 1.02
C ASN A 9 47.08 36.85 1.59
N GLU A 10 48.26 36.41 2.01
CA GLU A 10 48.41 35.33 2.99
C GLU A 10 48.28 35.93 4.39
N GLU A 11 47.15 35.71 5.05
CA GLU A 11 47.08 35.73 6.51
C GLU A 11 46.85 34.31 7.02
N ASP A 12 47.97 33.69 7.38
CA ASP A 12 48.10 32.61 8.34
C ASP A 12 47.33 32.93 9.63
N ARG A 13 46.49 31.99 10.09
CA ARG A 13 46.29 31.72 11.52
C ARG A 13 45.41 30.51 11.82
N THR A 14 46.11 29.51 12.35
CA THR A 14 45.75 28.68 13.51
C THR A 14 44.79 27.50 13.32
N SER A 15 45.36 26.33 13.57
CA SER A 15 44.74 25.05 13.90
C SER A 15 43.54 25.18 14.85
N GLY A 16 42.36 24.77 14.36
CA GLY A 16 41.20 24.40 15.16
C GLY A 16 40.88 22.93 14.93
N SER A 17 41.63 22.06 15.60
CA SER A 17 41.34 20.63 15.73
C SER A 17 40.11 20.46 16.62
N ASP A 18 38.90 20.60 16.06
CA ASP A 18 37.66 20.37 16.82
C ASP A 18 36.48 19.82 15.99
N SER A 19 36.68 19.51 14.70
CA SER A 19 35.60 19.04 13.81
C SER A 19 35.47 17.51 13.72
N SER A 20 36.36 16.77 14.37
CA SER A 20 36.39 15.30 14.30
C SER A 20 35.60 14.60 15.41
N GLU A 21 35.36 15.25 16.55
CA GLU A 21 34.58 14.67 17.66
C GLU A 21 33.06 14.82 17.45
N GLU A 22 32.61 15.91 16.81
CA GLU A 22 31.19 16.10 16.47
C GLU A 22 30.69 15.12 15.39
N ILE A 23 31.53 14.80 14.39
CA ILE A 23 31.19 13.80 13.36
C ILE A 23 31.19 12.38 13.94
N GLN A 24 32.07 12.08 14.89
CA GLN A 24 32.13 10.78 15.55
C GLN A 24 30.96 10.55 16.53
N ASN A 25 30.43 11.60 17.15
CA ASN A 25 29.24 11.48 18.02
C ASN A 25 27.92 11.32 17.26
N LEU A 26 27.82 11.80 16.01
CA LEU A 26 26.66 11.55 15.14
C LEU A 26 26.55 10.09 14.68
N GLU A 27 27.67 9.38 14.63
CA GLU A 27 27.73 7.97 14.20
C GLU A 27 27.44 6.99 15.36
N LEU A 28 27.39 7.48 16.61
CA LEU A 28 27.17 6.69 17.83
C LEU A 28 25.72 6.64 18.32
N GLU A 29 24.78 7.31 17.63
CA GLU A 29 23.34 7.25 17.94
C GLU A 29 22.50 6.80 16.72
N ALA A 30 23.10 6.03 15.81
CA ALA A 30 22.32 5.33 14.78
C ALA A 30 21.61 4.12 15.42
N GLU A 31 20.37 4.33 15.88
CA GLU A 31 19.52 3.24 16.35
C GLU A 31 19.19 2.27 15.19
N GLU A 32 19.39 0.97 15.42
CA GLU A 32 19.03 -0.07 14.46
C GLU A 32 17.51 -0.20 14.36
N PHE A 33 16.95 0.23 13.23
CA PHE A 33 15.52 0.09 12.96
C PHE A 33 15.22 -1.25 12.29
N ASP A 34 14.37 -2.06 12.92
CA ASP A 34 13.85 -3.29 12.32
C ASP A 34 12.87 -2.98 11.18
N ILE A 35 13.38 -3.05 9.95
CA ILE A 35 12.61 -2.83 8.72
C ILE A 35 11.44 -3.82 8.54
N THR A 36 11.46 -4.97 9.23
CA THR A 36 10.40 -5.98 9.13
C THR A 36 9.12 -5.52 9.83
N LEU A 37 9.21 -4.61 10.80
CA LEU A 37 8.06 -4.09 11.52
C LEU A 37 7.06 -3.40 10.58
N ALA A 38 7.55 -2.56 9.66
CA ALA A 38 6.73 -1.90 8.66
C ALA A 38 6.10 -2.91 7.69
N ALA A 39 6.87 -3.90 7.23
CA ALA A 39 6.40 -4.92 6.30
C ALA A 39 5.35 -5.86 6.93
N SER A 40 5.43 -6.09 8.24
CA SER A 40 4.48 -6.94 8.99
C SER A 40 3.08 -6.32 9.11
N HIS A 41 2.96 -5.00 8.97
CA HIS A 41 1.73 -4.25 9.22
C HIS A 41 1.18 -4.45 10.65
N SER A 42 2.06 -4.51 11.64
CA SER A 42 1.71 -4.75 13.05
C SER A 42 0.74 -3.73 13.65
N TYR A 43 0.59 -2.55 13.03
CA TYR A 43 -0.41 -1.54 13.41
C TYR A 43 -1.86 -1.91 13.07
N LEU A 44 -2.09 -2.89 12.19
CA LEU A 44 -3.42 -3.22 11.68
C LEU A 44 -4.24 -4.04 12.68
N SER A 45 -3.61 -5.03 13.31
CA SER A 45 -4.10 -5.79 14.48
C SER A 45 -3.03 -6.80 14.90
N GLN A 46 -2.99 -7.17 16.18
CA GLN A 46 -2.14 -8.26 16.68
C GLN A 46 -2.76 -9.65 16.41
N ASP A 47 -4.06 -9.70 16.12
CA ASP A 47 -4.86 -10.94 16.06
C ASP A 47 -5.26 -11.33 14.63
N LEU A 48 -4.42 -10.99 13.64
CA LEU A 48 -4.65 -11.45 12.27
C LEU A 48 -4.24 -12.92 12.14
N VAL A 49 -5.17 -13.74 11.64
CA VAL A 49 -4.97 -15.17 11.45
C VAL A 49 -4.71 -15.47 9.98
N ALA A 50 -3.71 -16.31 9.72
CA ALA A 50 -3.36 -16.75 8.38
C ALA A 50 -4.52 -17.51 7.71
N ILE A 51 -4.90 -17.05 6.53
CA ILE A 51 -5.90 -17.69 5.69
C ILE A 51 -5.20 -18.68 4.76
N THR A 52 -5.69 -19.92 4.74
CA THR A 52 -5.19 -20.99 3.87
C THR A 52 -6.15 -21.28 2.73
N GLY A 53 -5.65 -21.88 1.65
CA GLY A 53 -6.43 -22.18 0.44
C GLY A 53 -6.55 -20.95 -0.47
N ARG A 54 -5.69 -20.88 -1.48
CA ARG A 54 -5.70 -19.84 -2.51
C ARG A 54 -6.47 -20.35 -3.73
N PRO A 55 -7.23 -19.48 -4.42
CA PRO A 55 -7.84 -19.86 -5.67
C PRO A 55 -6.76 -20.06 -6.73
N ASP A 56 -6.89 -21.13 -7.49
CA ASP A 56 -6.03 -21.41 -8.65
C ASP A 56 -6.61 -20.69 -9.88
N LEU A 57 -6.11 -19.48 -10.13
CA LEU A 57 -6.61 -18.61 -11.20
C LEU A 57 -5.78 -18.78 -12.48
N GLU A 58 -6.28 -19.60 -13.38
CA GLU A 58 -5.64 -19.82 -14.69
C GLU A 58 -5.83 -18.62 -15.64
N PRO A 59 -4.91 -18.41 -16.61
CA PRO A 59 -5.07 -17.39 -17.63
C PRO A 59 -6.39 -17.52 -18.39
N GLY A 60 -7.15 -16.43 -18.45
CA GLY A 60 -8.47 -16.40 -19.09
C GLY A 60 -9.64 -16.75 -18.16
N TRP A 61 -9.38 -16.96 -16.87
CA TRP A 61 -10.43 -17.10 -15.86
C TRP A 61 -11.43 -15.95 -15.93
N THR A 62 -12.72 -16.30 -15.79
CA THR A 62 -13.81 -15.33 -15.67
C THR A 62 -14.72 -15.75 -14.52
N GLY A 63 -15.07 -14.81 -13.67
CA GLY A 63 -15.98 -15.06 -12.55
C GLY A 63 -16.62 -13.79 -12.03
N LYS A 64 -17.44 -13.96 -10.99
CA LYS A 64 -18.04 -12.85 -10.24
C LYS A 64 -17.35 -12.78 -8.89
N ILE A 65 -16.80 -11.62 -8.58
CA ILE A 65 -16.13 -11.32 -7.32
C ILE A 65 -16.63 -9.99 -6.79
N PRO A 66 -16.65 -9.78 -5.46
CA PRO A 66 -16.86 -8.45 -4.92
C PRO A 66 -15.69 -7.53 -5.29
N VAL A 67 -16.00 -6.25 -5.48
CA VAL A 67 -15.02 -5.24 -5.87
C VAL A 67 -15.20 -3.99 -5.01
N MET A 68 -14.10 -3.37 -4.62
CA MET A 68 -14.05 -2.09 -3.91
C MET A 68 -13.35 -1.05 -4.78
N ALA A 69 -13.83 0.18 -4.76
CA ALA A 69 -13.18 1.29 -5.44
C ALA A 69 -11.98 1.77 -4.60
N HIS A 70 -10.82 1.93 -5.25
CA HIS A 70 -9.60 2.40 -4.60
C HIS A 70 -9.16 3.74 -5.20
N HIS A 71 -8.59 4.64 -4.39
CA HIS A 71 -8.18 5.98 -4.83
C HIS A 71 -6.91 6.04 -5.67
N GLY A 72 -6.17 4.93 -5.75
CA GLY A 72 -4.93 4.83 -6.51
C GLY A 72 -4.84 3.52 -7.30
N ALA A 73 -3.79 3.42 -8.11
CA ALA A 73 -3.42 2.16 -8.74
C ALA A 73 -2.76 1.23 -7.72
N VAL A 74 -3.09 -0.06 -7.80
CA VAL A 74 -2.43 -1.13 -7.04
C VAL A 74 -1.87 -2.12 -8.06
N PHE A 75 -0.62 -2.51 -7.88
CA PHE A 75 0.10 -3.38 -8.80
C PHE A 75 0.23 -4.81 -8.27
N PRO A 76 0.20 -5.82 -9.14
CA PRO A 76 0.56 -7.18 -8.78
C PRO A 76 1.86 -7.26 -7.99
N GLY A 77 1.83 -8.00 -6.87
CA GLY A 77 2.93 -8.15 -5.93
C GLY A 77 2.81 -7.28 -4.67
N GLU A 78 2.05 -6.18 -4.73
CA GLU A 78 1.85 -5.29 -3.59
C GLU A 78 1.07 -5.97 -2.47
N THR A 79 1.45 -5.66 -1.23
CA THR A 79 0.67 -6.02 -0.04
C THR A 79 -0.25 -4.86 0.29
N VAL A 80 -1.55 -5.15 0.41
CA VAL A 80 -2.59 -4.15 0.67
C VAL A 80 -3.21 -4.44 2.05
N PRO A 81 -2.91 -3.62 3.07
CA PRO A 81 -3.63 -3.64 4.34
C PRO A 81 -5.00 -2.98 4.17
N MET A 82 -6.04 -3.59 4.72
CA MET A 82 -7.41 -3.12 4.61
C MET A 82 -8.06 -3.05 5.99
N LEU A 83 -8.79 -1.96 6.23
CA LEU A 83 -9.64 -1.76 7.40
C LEU A 83 -11.02 -1.31 6.89
N LEU A 84 -12.01 -2.16 7.09
CA LEU A 84 -13.40 -1.86 6.75
C LEU A 84 -14.17 -1.53 8.02
N THR A 85 -15.00 -0.49 7.96
CA THR A 85 -15.80 0.03 9.08
C THR A 85 -17.28 0.13 8.75
N ASP A 86 -17.64 0.06 7.46
CA ASP A 86 -19.03 0.03 7.01
C ASP A 86 -19.59 -1.40 7.08
N ALA A 87 -20.76 -1.56 7.72
CA ALA A 87 -21.36 -2.86 7.96
C ALA A 87 -21.75 -3.62 6.67
N GLN A 88 -22.11 -2.91 5.60
CA GLN A 88 -22.44 -3.55 4.32
C GLN A 88 -21.18 -4.05 3.62
N ASP A 89 -20.13 -3.24 3.60
CA ASP A 89 -18.84 -3.62 3.02
C ASP A 89 -18.23 -4.80 3.79
N ILE A 90 -18.30 -4.77 5.13
CA ILE A 90 -17.88 -5.88 5.99
C ILE A 90 -18.65 -7.16 5.63
N ALA A 91 -19.98 -7.10 5.55
CA ALA A 91 -20.78 -8.29 5.23
C ALA A 91 -20.43 -8.90 3.86
N VAL A 92 -20.25 -8.06 2.83
CA VAL A 92 -19.89 -8.51 1.48
C VAL A 92 -18.49 -9.13 1.44
N ILE A 93 -17.51 -8.50 2.10
CA ILE A 93 -16.14 -9.00 2.11
C ILE A 93 -15.99 -10.24 2.98
N SER A 94 -16.61 -10.29 4.17
CA SER A 94 -16.65 -11.49 5.01
C SER A 94 -17.16 -12.70 4.23
N GLN A 95 -18.25 -12.54 3.46
CA GLN A 95 -18.74 -13.62 2.61
C GLN A 95 -17.70 -14.08 1.57
N ALA A 96 -16.89 -13.18 1.01
CA ALA A 96 -15.84 -13.57 0.08
C ALA A 96 -14.64 -14.23 0.76
N LEU A 97 -14.32 -13.85 2.00
CA LEU A 97 -13.30 -14.53 2.82
C LEU A 97 -13.67 -15.98 3.12
N ASP A 98 -14.95 -16.26 3.35
CA ASP A 98 -15.43 -17.61 3.62
C ASP A 98 -15.39 -18.53 2.38
N ASN A 99 -15.49 -17.93 1.18
CA ASN A 99 -15.52 -18.65 -0.09
C ASN A 99 -14.14 -18.64 -0.76
N ASP A 100 -13.95 -17.75 -1.72
CA ASP A 100 -12.80 -17.77 -2.64
C ASP A 100 -11.57 -17.01 -2.08
N LYS A 101 -11.74 -16.25 -0.99
CA LYS A 101 -10.70 -15.42 -0.34
C LYS A 101 -10.07 -14.39 -1.28
N ILE A 102 -10.83 -13.99 -2.29
CA ILE A 102 -10.43 -12.97 -3.26
C ILE A 102 -11.49 -11.88 -3.36
N PHE A 103 -11.01 -10.68 -3.61
CA PHE A 103 -11.81 -9.53 -3.99
C PHE A 103 -11.04 -8.72 -5.03
N GLY A 104 -11.69 -7.76 -5.67
CA GLY A 104 -11.04 -6.86 -6.61
C GLY A 104 -10.90 -5.45 -6.05
N LEU A 105 -9.77 -4.80 -6.32
CA LEU A 105 -9.61 -3.37 -6.20
C LEU A 105 -9.75 -2.72 -7.57
N LEU A 106 -10.74 -1.85 -7.72
CA LEU A 106 -10.94 -1.07 -8.94
C LEU A 106 -10.08 0.17 -8.90
N CYS A 107 -9.32 0.38 -9.98
CA CYS A 107 -8.48 1.55 -10.12
C CYS A 107 -9.29 2.72 -10.69
N PRO A 108 -8.92 3.96 -10.33
CA PRO A 108 -9.46 5.12 -10.99
C PRO A 108 -9.04 5.16 -12.46
N ASP A 109 -9.76 5.93 -13.26
CA ASP A 109 -9.34 6.31 -14.60
C ASP A 109 -8.15 7.29 -14.58
N GLU A 110 -7.62 7.63 -15.75
CA GLU A 110 -6.48 8.55 -15.90
C GLU A 110 -6.74 9.94 -15.30
N THR A 111 -8.02 10.32 -15.15
CA THR A 111 -8.44 11.61 -14.57
C THR A 111 -8.65 11.56 -13.06
N CYS A 112 -8.48 10.39 -12.44
CA CYS A 112 -8.77 10.15 -11.02
C CYS A 112 -10.20 10.52 -10.58
N THR A 113 -11.14 10.63 -11.53
CA THR A 113 -12.50 11.12 -11.27
C THR A 113 -13.53 10.00 -11.35
N TYR A 114 -13.26 9.00 -12.20
CA TYR A 114 -14.18 7.91 -12.50
C TYR A 114 -13.53 6.55 -12.24
N ILE A 115 -14.36 5.52 -12.13
CA ILE A 115 -13.87 4.14 -12.13
C ILE A 115 -13.46 3.74 -13.55
N SER A 116 -12.25 3.17 -13.70
CA SER A 116 -11.72 2.77 -15.01
C SER A 116 -12.36 1.51 -15.61
N GLY A 117 -12.95 0.65 -14.76
CA GLY A 117 -13.41 -0.70 -15.15
C GLY A 117 -12.26 -1.73 -15.22
N TYR A 118 -11.05 -1.31 -14.85
CA TYR A 118 -9.87 -2.14 -14.66
C TYR A 118 -9.52 -2.19 -13.16
N GLY A 119 -8.83 -3.24 -12.77
CA GLY A 119 -8.44 -3.43 -11.39
C GLY A 119 -7.44 -4.55 -11.19
N VAL A 120 -7.21 -4.86 -9.93
CA VAL A 120 -6.35 -5.96 -9.50
C VAL A 120 -7.10 -6.87 -8.54
N LEU A 121 -6.95 -8.18 -8.73
CA LEU A 121 -7.41 -9.20 -7.80
C LEU A 121 -6.47 -9.22 -6.61
N CYS A 122 -7.06 -9.26 -5.42
CA CYS A 122 -6.36 -9.31 -4.16
C CYS A 122 -6.74 -10.61 -3.44
N GLU A 123 -5.72 -11.42 -3.16
CA GLU A 123 -5.83 -12.63 -2.34
C GLU A 123 -5.65 -12.27 -0.88
N VAL A 124 -6.61 -12.62 -0.04
CA VAL A 124 -6.51 -12.35 1.40
C VAL A 124 -5.61 -13.41 2.03
N ILE A 125 -4.55 -12.92 2.68
CA ILE A 125 -3.52 -13.76 3.28
C ILE A 125 -3.71 -13.88 4.80
N GLU A 126 -4.25 -12.85 5.43
CA GLU A 126 -4.57 -12.83 6.85
C GLU A 126 -5.78 -11.95 7.12
N ALA A 127 -6.62 -12.31 8.08
CA ALA A 127 -7.76 -11.50 8.52
C ALA A 127 -7.95 -11.60 10.04
N SER A 128 -8.54 -10.57 10.63
CA SER A 128 -8.98 -10.60 12.03
C SER A 128 -10.06 -11.66 12.20
N ASP A 129 -10.04 -12.37 13.32
CA ASP A 129 -11.08 -13.35 13.64
C ASP A 129 -12.47 -12.68 13.66
N SER A 130 -13.38 -13.21 12.85
CA SER A 130 -14.72 -12.68 12.70
C SER A 130 -15.62 -13.26 13.79
N ASN A 131 -15.83 -12.50 14.86
CA ASN A 131 -17.03 -12.70 15.69
C ASN A 131 -18.29 -12.52 14.82
N ASP A 132 -19.44 -13.04 15.26
CA ASP A 132 -20.71 -13.13 14.48
C ASP A 132 -21.25 -11.77 13.94
N ALA A 133 -20.68 -10.63 14.35
CA ALA A 133 -20.91 -9.31 13.76
C ALA A 133 -19.79 -8.33 14.13
N PRO A 134 -18.66 -8.30 13.40
CA PRO A 134 -17.57 -7.40 13.75
C PRO A 134 -17.93 -5.96 13.36
N LEU A 135 -17.69 -5.00 14.27
CA LEU A 135 -17.84 -3.56 13.99
C LEU A 135 -16.82 -3.07 12.94
N THR A 136 -15.70 -3.76 12.84
CA THR A 136 -14.60 -3.47 11.91
C THR A 136 -13.99 -4.77 11.42
N LEU A 137 -13.59 -4.84 10.15
CA LEU A 137 -12.88 -5.98 9.58
C LEU A 137 -11.49 -5.53 9.12
N SER A 138 -10.46 -6.09 9.75
CA SER A 138 -9.06 -5.83 9.40
C SER A 138 -8.47 -7.03 8.69
N PHE A 139 -7.82 -6.83 7.55
CA PHE A 139 -7.18 -7.92 6.82
C PHE A 139 -6.01 -7.45 5.97
N ARG A 140 -5.08 -8.36 5.71
CA ARG A 140 -3.98 -8.15 4.78
C ARG A 140 -4.23 -8.98 3.54
N SER A 141 -3.97 -8.38 2.39
CA SER A 141 -4.09 -9.04 1.10
C SER A 141 -2.86 -8.83 0.24
N ARG A 142 -2.69 -9.68 -0.78
CA ARG A 142 -1.66 -9.55 -1.80
C ARG A 142 -2.32 -9.39 -3.16
N ALA A 143 -2.00 -8.31 -3.85
CA ALA A 143 -2.40 -8.10 -5.23
C ALA A 143 -1.73 -9.15 -6.13
N SER A 144 -2.51 -9.87 -6.95
CA SER A 144 -2.00 -10.98 -7.77
C SER A 144 -2.21 -10.76 -9.27
N HIS A 145 -3.45 -10.61 -9.74
CA HIS A 145 -3.76 -10.58 -11.18
C HIS A 145 -4.50 -9.32 -11.58
N ARG A 146 -4.15 -8.75 -12.73
CA ARG A 146 -4.95 -7.66 -13.32
C ARG A 146 -6.24 -8.23 -13.89
N PHE A 147 -7.34 -7.51 -13.72
CA PHE A 147 -8.61 -7.83 -14.36
C PHE A 147 -9.20 -6.62 -15.06
N ARG A 148 -10.18 -6.90 -15.91
CA ARG A 148 -11.10 -5.92 -16.47
C ARG A 148 -12.52 -6.44 -16.35
N PHE A 149 -13.50 -5.55 -16.34
CA PHE A 149 -14.87 -6.00 -16.51
C PHE A 149 -15.05 -6.72 -17.84
N ARG A 150 -15.78 -7.85 -17.78
CA ARG A 150 -16.20 -8.59 -18.96
C ARG A 150 -17.19 -7.76 -19.77
N GLU A 151 -18.15 -7.16 -19.08
CA GLU A 151 -19.15 -6.24 -19.62
C GLU A 151 -18.93 -4.87 -19.00
N MET A 152 -18.51 -3.89 -19.82
CA MET A 152 -18.26 -2.54 -19.33
C MET A 152 -19.59 -1.83 -19.02
N PRO A 153 -19.70 -1.12 -17.87
CA PRO A 153 -20.85 -0.27 -17.59
C PRO A 153 -21.06 0.77 -18.70
N LYS A 154 -22.31 1.00 -19.10
CA LYS A 154 -22.64 2.03 -20.10
C LYS A 154 -22.22 3.44 -19.68
N MET A 155 -22.18 3.69 -18.38
CA MET A 155 -21.76 4.95 -17.78
C MET A 155 -20.77 4.64 -16.66
N SER A 156 -19.60 5.27 -16.70
CA SER A 156 -18.68 5.18 -15.57
C SER A 156 -19.25 5.92 -14.36
N LYS A 157 -19.00 5.36 -13.18
CA LYS A 157 -19.42 5.94 -11.91
C LYS A 157 -18.29 6.82 -11.38
N PRO A 158 -18.60 8.05 -10.93
CA PRO A 158 -17.61 8.85 -10.23
C PRO A 158 -17.07 8.12 -9.00
N ILE A 159 -15.75 8.19 -8.78
CA ILE A 159 -15.10 7.48 -7.69
C ILE A 159 -15.58 7.98 -6.31
N HIS A 160 -15.90 9.27 -6.19
CA HIS A 160 -16.35 9.88 -4.93
C HIS A 160 -17.68 9.32 -4.41
N LEU A 161 -18.46 8.60 -5.24
CA LEU A 161 -19.67 7.91 -4.79
C LEU A 161 -19.37 6.74 -3.84
N TYR A 162 -18.11 6.29 -3.81
CA TYR A 162 -17.63 5.20 -2.98
C TYR A 162 -16.79 5.70 -1.80
N ASN A 163 -16.68 7.01 -1.60
CA ASN A 163 -16.15 7.55 -0.35
C ASN A 163 -17.17 7.23 0.74
N ARG A 164 -16.75 6.42 1.72
CA ARG A 164 -17.50 6.11 2.92
C ARG A 164 -16.89 6.85 4.10
#